data_AF-A0A819JPQ8-F1
#
_entry.id   AF-A0A819JPQ8-F1
#
_cell.length_a   1.000
_cell.length_b   1.000
_cell.length_c   1.000
_cell.angle_alpha   90.00
_cell.angle_beta   90.00
_cell.angle_gamma   90.00
#
_symmetry.space_group_name_H-M   'P 1'
#
loop_
_entity.id
_entity.type
_entity.pdbx_description
1 polymer ?
#
loop_
_entity_poly.entity_id
_entity_poly.type
_entity_poly.pdbx_seq_one_letter_code
_entity_poly.pdbx_strand_id
1 'polypeptide(L)'
;KQIIHHKSLLTFDHLPIARVPLFDSIRNIDVQKQFYVQYRQVIEQTQTNMFTLYTQSATSQKQRYQNQYNDKMKEIQHEQHSLPDTEKLTTKMIELIGQRAQIIGKRLKCIHDFKVQTLSILP
;
A
#
# COMPACT_ATOMS: atom_id res chain seq x y z
N LYS A 1 16.53 1.98 2.26
CA LYS A 1 15.09 1.71 2.51
C LYS A 1 14.97 0.26 2.99
N GLN A 2 14.92 0.04 4.30
CA GLN A 2 14.74 -1.30 4.86
C GLN A 2 13.27 -1.69 4.75
N ILE A 3 12.99 -2.77 4.03
CA ILE A 3 11.67 -3.39 3.97
C ILE A 3 11.53 -4.15 5.30
N ILE A 4 10.63 -3.67 6.16
CA ILE A 4 10.24 -4.40 7.36
C ILE A 4 9.50 -5.65 6.88
N HIS A 5 10.18 -6.79 6.87
CA HIS A 5 9.52 -8.10 6.74
C HIS A 5 8.64 -8.28 7.97
N HIS A 6 7.34 -8.09 7.81
CA HIS A 6 6.36 -8.47 8.81
C HIS A 6 6.44 -9.99 8.97
N LYS A 7 7.18 -10.44 9.99
CA LYS A 7 7.25 -11.84 10.40
C LYS A 7 5.88 -12.26 10.92
N SER A 8 4.99 -12.67 10.02
CA SER A 8 3.78 -13.43 10.33
C SER A 8 4.18 -14.84 10.72
N LEU A 9 4.73 -15.00 11.93
CA LEU A 9 5.26 -16.26 12.47
C LEU A 9 4.18 -17.13 13.15
N LEU A 10 2.91 -16.92 12.80
CA LEU A 10 1.78 -17.71 13.28
C LEU A 10 0.93 -18.12 12.06
N THR A 11 1.46 -19.02 11.24
CA THR A 11 0.65 -19.80 10.31
C THR A 11 -0.19 -20.78 11.14
N PHE A 12 -1.51 -20.86 10.85
CA PHE A 12 -2.44 -21.81 11.49
C PHE A 12 -1.97 -23.26 11.37
N ASP A 13 -1.12 -23.54 10.39
CA ASP A 13 -0.54 -24.85 10.07
C ASP A 13 0.33 -25.44 11.19
N HIS A 14 0.70 -24.66 12.21
CA HIS A 14 1.65 -25.09 13.25
C HIS A 14 1.08 -25.08 14.67
N LEU A 15 -0.21 -24.80 14.86
CA LEU A 15 -0.81 -24.97 16.18
C LEU A 15 -0.94 -26.47 16.45
N PRO A 16 -0.16 -27.05 17.39
CA PRO A 16 -0.36 -28.44 17.76
C PRO A 16 -1.81 -28.58 18.20
N ILE A 17 -2.48 -29.66 17.79
CA ILE A 17 -3.78 -30.03 18.34
C ILE A 17 -3.60 -30.00 19.85
N ALA A 18 -4.14 -28.96 20.50
CA ALA A 18 -3.92 -28.77 21.92
C ALA A 18 -4.41 -30.05 22.59
N ARG A 19 -3.51 -30.75 23.30
CA ARG A 19 -3.93 -31.88 24.13
C ARG A 19 -4.83 -31.30 25.19
N VAL A 20 -6.14 -31.42 24.97
CA VAL A 20 -7.14 -30.92 25.91
C VAL A 20 -7.10 -31.86 27.12
N PRO A 21 -6.92 -31.36 28.36
CA PRO A 21 -6.93 -32.18 29.58
C PRO A 21 -8.17 -33.08 29.71
N LEU A 22 -9.25 -32.74 28.98
CA LEU A 22 -10.47 -33.50 28.84
C LEU A 22 -10.25 -34.91 28.26
N PHE A 23 -9.28 -35.10 27.35
CA PHE A 23 -9.02 -36.42 26.74
C PHE A 23 -8.51 -37.41 27.77
N ASP A 24 -7.60 -36.98 28.64
CA ASP A 24 -6.98 -37.83 29.67
C ASP A 24 -7.96 -38.18 30.80
N SER A 25 -9.13 -37.50 30.87
CA SER A 25 -10.20 -37.81 31.83
C SER A 25 -11.07 -39.01 31.42
N ILE A 26 -11.00 -39.44 30.15
CA ILE A 26 -11.77 -40.58 29.64
C ILE A 26 -11.06 -41.88 30.02
N ARG A 27 -11.61 -42.60 31.01
CA ARG A 27 -11.03 -43.86 31.52
C ARG A 27 -11.10 -45.02 30.52
N ASN A 28 -12.09 -45.01 29.63
CA ASN A 28 -12.23 -46.05 28.61
C ASN A 28 -11.37 -45.68 27.38
N ILE A 29 -10.33 -46.48 27.14
CA ILE A 29 -9.33 -46.25 26.09
C ILE A 29 -9.96 -46.24 24.69
N ASP A 30 -10.97 -47.09 24.43
CA ASP A 30 -11.58 -47.18 23.11
C ASP A 30 -12.46 -45.96 22.82
N VAL A 31 -13.20 -45.49 23.83
CA VAL A 31 -13.97 -44.24 23.74
C VAL A 31 -13.04 -43.04 23.57
N GLN A 32 -11.91 -43.02 24.30
CA GLN A 32 -10.90 -41.97 24.19
C GLN A 32 -10.31 -41.90 22.76
N LYS A 33 -9.98 -43.05 22.16
CA LYS A 33 -9.47 -43.13 20.78
C LYS A 33 -10.51 -42.65 19.77
N GLN A 34 -11.76 -43.08 19.89
CA GLN A 34 -12.83 -42.64 18.99
C GLN A 34 -13.07 -41.12 19.08
N PHE A 35 -13.13 -40.59 20.30
CA PHE A 35 -13.31 -39.16 20.53
C PHE A 35 -12.13 -38.34 19.99
N TYR A 36 -10.89 -38.83 20.13
CA TYR A 36 -9.71 -38.18 19.55
C TYR A 36 -9.76 -38.11 18.02
N VAL A 37 -10.18 -39.20 17.35
CA VAL A 37 -10.33 -39.23 15.89
C VAL A 37 -11.37 -38.22 15.43
N GLN A 38 -12.54 -38.19 16.07
CA GLN A 38 -13.61 -37.24 15.73
C GLN A 38 -13.17 -35.79 15.98
N TYR A 39 -12.53 -35.52 17.11
CA TYR A 39 -12.02 -34.18 17.41
C TYR A 39 -11.00 -33.71 16.36
N ARG A 40 -10.07 -34.59 15.97
CA ARG A 40 -9.09 -34.29 14.93
C ARG A 40 -9.76 -33.95 13.60
N GLN A 41 -10.77 -34.71 13.19
CA GLN A 41 -11.53 -34.44 11.97
C GLN A 41 -12.21 -33.07 12.01
N VAL A 42 -12.82 -32.70 13.14
CA VAL A 42 -13.46 -31.38 13.31
C VAL A 42 -12.44 -30.25 13.23
N ILE A 43 -11.28 -30.41 13.85
CA ILE A 43 -10.20 -29.40 13.80
C ILE A 43 -9.67 -29.24 12.37
N GLU A 44 -9.37 -30.34 11.67
CA GLU A 44 -8.88 -30.31 10.29
C GLU A 44 -9.92 -29.66 9.33
N GLN A 45 -11.20 -29.98 9.51
CA GLN A 45 -12.28 -29.35 8.75
C GLN A 45 -12.39 -27.85 9.08
N THR A 46 -12.25 -27.47 10.34
CA THR A 46 -12.34 -26.06 10.77
C THR A 46 -11.18 -25.24 10.22
N GLN A 47 -9.96 -25.79 10.25
CA GLN A 47 -8.78 -25.17 9.64
C GLN A 47 -8.97 -24.97 8.15
N THR A 48 -9.47 -25.99 7.45
CA THR A 48 -9.77 -25.92 6.01
C THR A 48 -10.81 -24.83 5.72
N ASN A 49 -11.91 -24.80 6.46
CA ASN A 49 -12.96 -23.79 6.30
C ASN A 49 -12.43 -22.37 6.55
N MET A 50 -11.62 -22.17 7.59
CA MET A 50 -10.97 -20.89 7.89
C MET A 50 -10.05 -20.46 6.74
N PHE A 51 -9.23 -21.37 6.22
CA PHE A 51 -8.35 -21.09 5.09
C PHE A 51 -9.12 -20.69 3.83
N THR A 52 -10.23 -21.38 3.54
CA THR A 52 -11.12 -21.01 2.42
C THR A 52 -11.70 -19.60 2.59
N LEU A 53 -12.22 -19.27 3.79
CA LEU A 53 -12.76 -17.94 4.08
C LEU A 53 -11.70 -16.84 3.95
N TYR A 54 -10.50 -17.07 4.48
CA TYR A 54 -9.38 -16.13 4.32
C TYR A 54 -9.03 -15.90 2.86
N THR A 55 -8.95 -16.97 2.07
CA THR A 55 -8.60 -16.88 0.63
C THR A 55 -9.68 -16.14 -0.16
N GLN A 56 -10.96 -16.39 0.13
CA GLN A 56 -12.08 -15.67 -0.47
C GLN A 56 -12.08 -14.18 -0.12
N SER A 57 -11.80 -13.85 1.15
CA SER A 57 -11.68 -12.47 1.61
C SER A 57 -10.53 -11.73 0.93
N ALA A 58 -9.34 -12.36 0.86
CA ALA A 58 -8.18 -11.80 0.17
C ALA A 58 -8.45 -11.56 -1.32
N THR A 59 -9.12 -12.49 -1.99
CA THR A 59 -9.51 -12.37 -3.40
C THR A 59 -10.49 -11.20 -3.60
N SER A 60 -11.48 -11.07 -2.71
CA SER A 60 -12.45 -9.97 -2.73
C SER A 60 -11.77 -8.62 -2.51
N GLN A 61 -10.80 -8.53 -1.61
CA GLN A 61 -10.02 -7.30 -1.40
C GLN A 61 -9.19 -6.94 -2.63
N LYS A 62 -8.48 -7.92 -3.22
CA LYS A 62 -7.73 -7.73 -4.46
C LYS A 62 -8.63 -7.16 -5.56
N GLN A 63 -9.82 -7.73 -5.74
CA GLN A 63 -10.78 -7.26 -6.75
C GLN A 63 -11.24 -5.82 -6.48
N ARG A 64 -11.52 -5.46 -5.22
CA ARG A 64 -11.87 -4.08 -4.83
C ARG A 64 -10.75 -3.09 -5.19
N TYR A 65 -9.50 -3.41 -4.87
CA TYR A 65 -8.36 -2.54 -5.21
C TYR A 65 -8.15 -2.44 -6.72
N GLN A 66 -8.33 -3.53 -7.47
CA GLN A 66 -8.23 -3.51 -8.92
C GLN A 66 -9.30 -2.61 -9.55
N ASN A 67 -10.54 -2.67 -9.05
CA ASN A 67 -11.61 -1.78 -9.51
C ASN A 67 -11.29 -0.31 -9.20
N GLN A 68 -10.86 0.01 -7.97
CA GLN A 68 -10.43 1.37 -7.60
C GLN A 68 -9.29 1.89 -8.48
N TYR A 69 -8.32 1.04 -8.81
CA TYR A 69 -7.25 1.40 -9.73
C TYR A 69 -7.77 1.69 -11.13
N ASN A 70 -8.64 0.82 -11.66
CA ASN A 70 -9.24 1.01 -12.97
C ASN A 70 -10.08 2.29 -13.05
N ASP A 71 -10.84 2.60 -12.00
CA ASP A 71 -11.65 3.81 -11.93
C ASP A 71 -10.76 5.07 -11.93
N LYS A 72 -9.68 5.06 -11.14
CA LYS A 72 -8.67 6.15 -11.18
C LYS A 72 -7.97 6.27 -12.52
N MET A 73 -7.65 5.17 -13.18
CA MET A 73 -7.04 5.21 -14.51
C MET A 73 -7.99 5.79 -15.55
N LYS A 74 -9.28 5.45 -15.48
CA LYS A 74 -10.32 6.08 -16.33
C LYS A 74 -10.48 7.56 -16.02
N GLU A 75 -10.42 7.96 -14.76
CA GLU A 75 -10.45 9.37 -14.35
C GLU A 75 -9.25 10.14 -14.92
N ILE A 76 -8.03 9.61 -14.80
CA ILE A 76 -6.83 10.21 -15.40
C ILE A 76 -6.93 10.29 -16.92
N GLN A 77 -7.41 9.24 -17.58
CA GLN A 77 -7.63 9.25 -19.04
C GLN A 77 -8.71 10.27 -19.43
N HIS A 78 -9.78 10.36 -18.65
CA HIS A 78 -10.82 11.35 -18.87
C HIS A 78 -10.27 12.77 -18.68
N GLU A 79 -9.48 13.04 -17.64
CA GLU A 79 -8.80 14.33 -17.44
C GLU A 79 -7.84 14.67 -18.60
N GLN A 80 -7.13 13.69 -19.15
CA GLN A 80 -6.28 13.86 -20.32
C GLN A 80 -7.09 14.15 -21.60
N HIS A 81 -8.31 13.63 -21.72
CA HIS A 81 -9.21 13.87 -22.84
C HIS A 81 -10.21 15.03 -22.62
N SER A 82 -10.34 15.51 -21.38
CA SER A 82 -11.13 16.67 -20.97
C SER A 82 -10.24 17.89 -20.69
N LEU A 83 -9.19 18.07 -21.50
CA LEU A 83 -8.63 19.38 -21.79
C LEU A 83 -9.47 20.01 -22.90
N PRO A 84 -10.54 20.78 -22.59
CA PRO A 84 -10.85 21.90 -23.44
C PRO A 84 -9.71 22.92 -23.23
N ASP A 85 -9.21 23.47 -24.33
CA ASP A 85 -8.28 24.59 -24.38
C ASP A 85 -6.79 24.24 -24.28
N THR A 86 -6.27 23.66 -25.36
CA THR A 86 -4.87 23.89 -25.80
C THR A 86 -4.47 25.36 -25.67
N GLU A 87 -5.41 26.30 -25.83
CA GLU A 87 -5.22 27.73 -25.60
C GLU A 87 -4.89 28.04 -24.12
N LYS A 88 -5.65 27.51 -23.14
CA LYS A 88 -5.36 27.69 -21.70
C LYS A 88 -4.02 27.08 -21.30
N LEU A 89 -3.68 25.90 -21.84
CA LEU A 89 -2.38 25.28 -21.59
C LEU A 89 -1.24 26.16 -22.14
N THR A 90 -1.40 26.66 -23.37
CA THR A 90 -0.41 27.54 -24.01
C THR A 90 -0.27 28.85 -23.24
N THR A 91 -1.38 29.47 -22.82
CA THR A 91 -1.37 30.68 -21.98
C THR A 91 -0.67 30.41 -20.64
N LYS A 92 -0.94 29.26 -20.00
CA LYS A 92 -0.30 28.92 -18.73
C LYS A 92 1.20 28.65 -18.89
N MET A 93 1.61 28.03 -20.00
CA MET A 93 3.02 27.84 -20.34
C MET A 93 3.73 29.18 -20.54
N ILE A 94 3.13 30.11 -21.28
CA ILE A 94 3.68 31.47 -21.48
C ILE A 94 3.80 32.20 -20.13
N GLU A 95 2.79 32.11 -19.26
CA GLU A 95 2.83 32.70 -17.92
C GLU A 95 4.00 32.16 -17.08
N LEU A 96 4.19 30.84 -17.06
CA LEU A 96 5.27 30.18 -16.32
C LEU A 96 6.65 30.54 -16.86
N ILE A 97 6.81 30.65 -18.19
CA ILE A 97 8.04 31.12 -18.83
C ILE A 97 8.33 32.57 -18.41
N GLY A 98 7.32 33.44 -18.40
CA GLY A 98 7.44 34.82 -17.95
C GLY A 98 7.87 34.92 -16.48
N GLN A 99 7.26 34.14 -15.58
CA GLN A 99 7.65 34.08 -14.17
C GLN A 99 9.10 33.62 -14.01
N ARG A 100 9.53 32.60 -14.77
CA ARG A 100 10.91 32.11 -14.72
C ARG A 100 11.90 33.16 -15.19
N ALA A 101 11.59 33.89 -16.26
CA ALA A 101 12.43 34.97 -16.78
C ALA A 101 12.57 36.11 -15.74
N GLN A 102 11.50 36.48 -15.04
CA GLN A 102 11.56 37.48 -13.96
C GLN A 102 12.47 37.03 -12.81
N ILE A 103 12.39 35.76 -12.40
CA ILE A 103 13.26 35.21 -11.34
C ILE A 103 14.73 35.26 -11.78
N ILE A 104 15.03 34.88 -13.02
CA ILE A 104 16.37 34.95 -13.58
C ILE A 104 16.86 36.41 -13.60
N GLY A 105 16.04 37.35 -14.06
CA GLY A 105 16.36 38.78 -14.06
C GLY A 105 16.67 39.31 -12.65
N LYS A 106 15.88 38.95 -11.64
CA LYS A 106 16.15 39.31 -10.23
C LYS A 106 17.48 38.75 -9.74
N ARG A 107 17.82 37.51 -10.12
CA ARG A 107 19.10 36.89 -9.75
C ARG A 107 20.29 37.59 -10.42
N LEU A 108 20.19 37.89 -11.71
CA LEU A 108 21.22 38.63 -12.44
C LEU A 108 21.43 40.03 -11.85
N LYS A 109 20.35 40.73 -11.51
CA LYS A 109 20.42 42.03 -10.84
C LYS A 109 21.11 41.92 -9.48
N CYS A 110 20.76 40.93 -8.66
CA CYS A 110 21.41 40.69 -7.37
C CYS A 110 22.92 40.45 -7.52
N ILE A 111 23.34 39.64 -8.49
CA ILE A 111 24.75 39.39 -8.79
C ILE A 111 25.46 40.68 -9.23
N HIS A 112 24.81 41.46 -10.11
CA HIS A 112 25.34 42.74 -10.57
C HIS A 112 25.50 43.74 -9.41
N ASP A 113 24.46 43.92 -8.60
CA ASP A 113 24.45 44.85 -7.47
C ASP A 113 25.52 44.45 -6.45
N PHE A 114 25.66 43.15 -6.17
CA PHE A 114 26.75 42.62 -5.34
C PHE A 114 28.13 42.94 -5.94
N LYS A 115 28.32 42.75 -7.25
CA LYS A 115 29.59 43.07 -7.92
C LYS A 115 29.93 44.56 -7.83
N VAL A 116 28.96 45.43 -8.07
CA VAL A 116 29.12 46.89 -7.97
C VAL A 116 29.43 47.31 -6.54
N GLN A 117 28.69 46.79 -5.55
CA GLN A 117 28.94 47.08 -4.14
C GLN A 117 30.33 46.62 -3.70
N THR A 118 30.74 45.40 -4.08
CA THR A 118 32.07 44.88 -3.77
C THR A 118 33.18 45.72 -4.41
N LEU A 119 32.98 46.20 -5.65
CA LEU A 119 33.92 47.10 -6.32
C LEU A 119 33.97 48.51 -5.70
N SER A 120 32.88 48.99 -5.10
CA SER A 120 32.84 50.29 -4.39
C SER A 120 33.43 50.25 -2.97
N ILE A 121 33.74 49.06 -2.45
CA ILE A 121 34.30 48.83 -1.10
C ILE A 121 35.79 48.46 -1.16
N LEU A 122 36.34 48.23 -2.35
CA LEU A 122 37.79 48.15 -2.57
C LEU A 122 38.38 49.57 -2.64
N PRO A 123 39.41 49.91 -1.83
CA PRO A 123 40.11 51.19 -1.91
C PRO A 123 40.87 51.38 -3.24
#